data_AF-A0A6H0AAC8-F1
#
_entry.id   AF-A0A6H0AAC8-F1
#
_cell.length_a   1.000
_cell.length_b   1.000
_cell.length_c   1.000
_cell.angle_alpha   90.00
_cell.angle_beta   90.00
_cell.angle_gamma   90.00
#
_symmetry.space_group_name_H-M   'P 1'
#
loop_
_entity.id
_entity.type
_entity.pdbx_description
1 polymer ?
#
loop_
_entity_poly.entity_id
_entity_poly.type
_entity_poly.pdbx_seq_one_letter_code
_entity_poly.pdbx_strand_id
1 'polypeptide(L)' 'MYVGDYAVIKQMDELIPMRLSVSASGMRYLSISKDYSYELWGKKNDMNLSDNSNGKEQIILSGCKP' A
#
# COMPACT_ATOMS: atom_id res chain seq x y z
N MET A 1 -5.00 13.62 -15.43
CA MET A 1 -5.27 13.38 -14.00
C MET A 1 -4.05 12.69 -13.43
N TYR A 2 -3.24 13.41 -12.66
CA TYR A 2 -2.05 12.87 -12.00
C TYR A 2 -2.52 12.21 -10.71
N VAL A 3 -2.41 10.88 -10.61
CA VAL A 3 -2.65 10.16 -9.35
C VAL A 3 -1.34 10.28 -8.57
N GLY A 4 -1.19 11.42 -7.90
CA GLY A 4 0.11 11.94 -7.44
C GLY A 4 0.46 11.44 -6.05
N ASP A 5 1.65 10.86 -5.92
CA ASP A 5 2.49 10.64 -4.74
C ASP A 5 1.88 10.06 -3.46
N TYR A 6 0.56 9.87 -3.37
CA TYR A 6 -0.15 9.51 -2.16
C TYR A 6 -1.34 8.62 -2.46
N ALA A 7 -1.66 7.76 -1.49
CA ALA A 7 -2.85 6.93 -1.47
C ALA A 7 -3.46 6.95 -0.06
N VAL A 8 -4.72 6.56 0.05
CA VAL A 8 -5.38 6.33 1.35
C VAL A 8 -6.06 4.98 1.29
N ILE A 9 -5.78 4.11 2.26
CA ILE A 9 -6.48 2.84 2.43
C ILE A 9 -7.41 2.92 3.64
N LYS A 10 -8.47 2.11 3.64
CA LYS A 10 -9.31 1.89 4.83
C LYS A 10 -8.98 0.51 5.41
N GLN A 11 -8.55 0.45 6.67
CA GLN A 11 -8.30 -0.79 7.42
C GLN A 11 -8.77 -0.62 8.86
N MET A 12 -9.41 -1.65 9.43
CA MET A 12 -9.93 -1.60 10.82
C MET A 12 -10.77 -0.34 11.12
N ASP A 13 -11.56 0.11 10.14
CA ASP A 13 -12.35 1.34 10.17
C ASP A 13 -11.58 2.67 10.26
N GLU A 14 -10.26 2.63 10.09
CA GLU A 14 -9.39 3.80 10.03
C GLU A 14 -8.92 4.09 8.60
N LEU A 15 -8.76 5.39 8.28
CA LEU A 15 -8.13 5.85 7.05
C LEU A 15 -6.63 6.01 7.27
N ILE A 16 -5.84 5.31 6.47
CA ILE A 16 -4.38 5.26 6.61
C ILE A 16 -3.75 5.92 5.40
N PRO A 17 -3.20 7.14 5.55
CA PRO A 17 -2.46 7.81 4.49
C PRO A 17 -1.17 7.08 4.16
N MET A 18 -0.88 6.97 2.87
CA MET A 18 0.29 6.31 2.32
C MET A 18 1.00 7.24 1.35
N ARG A 19 2.33 7.13 1.29
CA ARG A 19 3.18 7.87 0.35
C ARG A 19 3.82 6.94 -0.65
N LEU A 20 3.96 7.40 -1.88
CA LEU A 20 4.68 6.71 -2.92
C LEU A 20 6.13 6.49 -2.46
N SER A 21 6.61 5.28 -2.68
CA SER A 21 7.99 4.88 -2.45
C SER A 21 8.62 4.52 -3.80
N VAL A 22 9.92 4.79 -3.93
CA VAL A 22 10.69 4.37 -5.10
C VAL A 22 10.61 2.84 -5.21
N SER A 23 10.23 2.36 -6.39
CA SER A 23 10.08 0.95 -6.71
C SER A 23 10.61 0.70 -8.11
N ALA A 24 11.37 -0.39 -8.28
CA ALA A 24 11.95 -0.77 -9.57
C ALA A 24 10.94 -1.48 -10.49
N SER A 25 9.78 -1.91 -9.96
CA SER A 25 8.91 -2.87 -10.63
C SER A 25 7.44 -2.44 -10.70
N GLY A 26 7.05 -1.27 -10.20
CA GLY A 26 5.65 -0.85 -10.23
C GLY A 26 5.33 0.29 -9.27
N MET A 27 4.08 0.37 -8.85
CA MET A 27 3.66 1.31 -7.82
C MET A 27 3.83 0.66 -6.45
N ARG A 28 4.39 1.41 -5.51
CA ARG A 28 4.58 0.99 -4.12
C ARG A 28 4.31 2.17 -3.22
N TYR A 29 3.43 2.02 -2.26
CA TYR A 29 3.10 3.03 -1.26
C TYR A 29 3.33 2.44 0.12
N LEU A 30 3.93 3.24 1.00
CA LEU A 30 4.18 2.89 2.39
C LEU A 30 3.29 3.77 3.28
N SER A 31 2.80 3.22 4.38
CA SER A 31 2.17 4.01 5.44
C SER A 31 3.05 5.20 5.83
N ILE A 32 2.42 6.36 6.02
CA ILE A 32 3.14 7.58 6.48
C ILE A 32 3.44 7.48 7.97
N SER A 33 2.46 7.03 8.78
CA SER A 33 2.68 6.77 10.20
C SER A 33 3.53 5.50 10.38
N LYS A 34 4.45 5.57 11.36
CA LYS A 34 5.30 4.44 11.77
C LYS A 34 4.55 3.40 12.61
N ASP A 35 3.34 3.73 13.05
CA ASP A 35 2.50 2.83 13.85
C ASP A 35 1.87 1.74 12.97
N TYR A 36 1.84 1.94 11.65
CA TYR A 36 1.40 0.95 10.68
C TYR A 36 2.55 0.46 9.83
N SER A 37 2.50 -0.83 9.51
CA SER A 37 3.43 -1.54 8.63
C SER A 37 2.79 -1.93 7.31
N TYR A 38 1.70 -1.23 6.93
CA TYR A 38 1.01 -1.48 5.67
C TYR A 38 1.82 -1.02 4.46
N GLU A 39 1.77 -1.86 3.43
CA GLU A 39 2.36 -1.60 2.13
C GLU A 39 1.34 -1.91 1.04
N LEU A 40 1.08 -0.92 0.19
CA LEU A 40 0.22 -1.06 -0.99
C LEU A 40 1.13 -1.13 -2.20
N TRP A 41 1.12 -2.24 -2.91
CA TRP A 41 2.05 -2.48 -4.02
C TRP A 41 1.39 -3.18 -5.18
N GLY A 42 1.88 -2.93 -6.39
CA GLY A 42 1.23 -3.46 -7.58
C GLY A 42 1.83 -2.98 -8.89
N LYS A 43 1.24 -3.48 -9.97
CA LYS A 43 1.61 -3.13 -11.34
C LYS A 43 0.34 -2.77 -12.10
N LYS A 44 0.36 -1.60 -12.76
CA LYS A 44 -0.79 -1.11 -13.56
C LYS A 44 -2.07 -1.11 -12.71
N ASN A 45 -2.98 -2.04 -12.97
CA ASN A 45 -4.29 -2.12 -12.32
C ASN A 45 -4.38 -3.26 -11.30
N ASP A 46 -3.34 -4.07 -11.13
CA ASP A 46 -3.31 -5.14 -10.15
C ASP A 46 -2.59 -4.65 -8.89
N MET A 47 -3.35 -4.47 -7.81
CA MET A 47 -2.88 -3.97 -6.53
C MET A 47 -3.01 -5.03 -5.43
N ASN A 48 -2.06 -5.02 -4.51
CA ASN A 48 -2.02 -5.87 -3.33
C ASN A 48 -1.78 -5.00 -2.10
N LEU A 49 -2.32 -5.43 -0.97
CA LEU A 49 -2.08 -4.84 0.34
C LEU A 49 -1.43 -5.89 1.24
N SER A 50 -0.28 -5.56 1.81
CA SER A 50 0.38 -6.40 2.81
C SER A 50 0.64 -5.66 4.11
N ASP A 51 0.79 -6.43 5.19
CA ASP A 51 1.27 -5.98 6.49
C ASP A 51 2.60 -6.67 6.81
N ASN A 52 3.59 -5.85 7.18
CA ASN A 52 4.94 -6.29 7.53
C ASN A 52 5.23 -6.21 9.05
N SER A 53 4.21 -6.09 9.91
CA SER A 53 4.32 -5.88 11.37
C SER A 53 5.23 -6.90 12.06
N ASN A 54 5.22 -8.15 11.60
CA ASN A 54 5.99 -9.26 12.18
C ASN A 54 7.34 -9.49 11.49
N GLY A 55 7.86 -8.53 10.72
CA GLY A 55 9.11 -8.68 9.97
C GLY A 55 9.03 -9.66 8.80
N LYS A 56 7.83 -10.14 8.48
CA LYS A 56 7.50 -10.95 7.30
C LYS A 56 6.29 -10.36 6.61
N GLU A 57 6.31 -10.40 5.29
CA GLU A 57 5.16 -9.99 4.48
C GLU A 57 3.98 -10.93 4.73
N GLN A 58 2.86 -10.33 5.14
CA GLN A 58 1.57 -10.99 5.21
C GLN A 58 0.62 -10.29 4.24
N ILE A 59 0.20 -11.01 3.20
CA ILE A 59 -0.74 -10.49 2.21
C ILE A 59 -2.14 -10.45 2.83
N ILE A 60 -2.75 -9.27 2.85
CA ILE A 60 -4.11 -9.04 3.36
C ILE A 60 -5.10 -9.07 2.20
N LEU A 61 -4.79 -8.32 1.13
CA LEU A 61 -5.58 -8.28 -0.10
C LEU A 61 -4.66 -8.55 -1.28
N SER A 62 -5.13 -9.34 -2.24
CA SER A 62 -4.39 -9.65 -3.45
C SER A 62 -5.25 -9.54 -4.71
N GLY A 63 -4.63 -9.13 -5.81
CA GLY A 63 -5.28 -9.05 -7.12
C GLY A 63 -6.44 -8.05 -7.20
N CYS A 64 -6.41 -7.00 -6.37
CA CYS A 64 -7.41 -5.95 -6.39
C CYS A 64 -7.31 -5.16 -7.70
N LYS A 65 -8.46 -4.95 -8.34
CA LYS A 65 -8.61 -4.16 -9.56
C LYS A 65 -9.53 -2.96 -9.28
N PRO A 66 -9.39 -1.85 -10.04
CA PRO A 66 -10.31 -0.71 -9.96
C PRO A 66 -11.76 -1.12 -10.21
#